data_AF-A0AB33SW41-F1
#
_entry.id   AF-A0AB33SW41-F1
#
_cell.length_a   1.000
_cell.length_b   1.000
_cell.length_c   1.000
_cell.angle_alpha   90.00
_cell.angle_beta   90.00
_cell.angle_gamma   90.00
#
_symmetry.space_group_name_H-M   'P 1'
#
loop_
_entity.id
_entity.type
_entity.pdbx_description
1 polymer ?
#
loop_
_entity_poly.entity_id
_entity_poly.type
_entity_poly.pdbx_seq_one_letter_code
_entity_poly.pdbx_strand_id
1 'polypeptide(L)'
;MTLCGGCATRPAAPATRAGDARTSIQALLGSYATALRSNDVAALRAVLVPDNPTFVAAQLRLQANLIHLKTDTFEYRTATDVPADPIATHQQWTLDAELFYAVSGVDTVGVQRPVTIGVRRDNDAWRLSDVSAIAVPWQFGPVIETRKNVGDKKVVVLGHPGAQLAPRIADEVGGAMRSLSEFWGPQGYPGVLFVAAGTEAEFAALVGGEHTEGIAAAAVADRVDGGIAVGQRVVVAPGAAALPADQFRVVLRHELFHAAARTVTGDHAPLWLVEGVADYNGRRGSGTPFRNAAPTLANALASGQVPDHLPTDEEIDNAGTRRTQAYEEAWSVAQYVAETFGEPRLVRLYRDGAGLAPQPRGAAIQRALGVDEATLVRQWQGWLGSRRLR
;
A
#
# COMPACT_ATOMS: atom_id res chain seq x y z
N MET A 1 77.95 1.26 -43.30
CA MET A 1 77.58 -0.16 -43.23
C MET A 1 76.81 -0.37 -41.94
N THR A 2 75.58 -0.89 -42.09
CA THR A 2 74.67 -1.41 -41.04
C THR A 2 73.89 -0.41 -40.17
N LEU A 3 72.60 -0.27 -40.53
CA LEU A 3 71.48 0.16 -39.69
C LEU A 3 71.14 -0.89 -38.61
N CYS A 4 70.65 -0.41 -37.46
CA CYS A 4 69.58 -0.97 -36.61
C CYS A 4 69.50 -0.05 -35.38
N GLY A 5 68.38 0.40 -34.82
CA GLY A 5 66.95 0.11 -34.95
C GLY A 5 66.33 0.69 -33.66
N GLY A 6 65.30 1.52 -33.78
CA GLY A 6 64.77 2.30 -32.65
C GLY A 6 64.02 1.49 -31.60
N CYS A 7 64.05 1.98 -30.36
CA CYS A 7 63.01 1.76 -29.37
C CYS A 7 62.42 3.13 -28.99
N ALA A 8 61.36 3.52 -29.68
CA ALA A 8 60.50 4.59 -29.22
C ALA A 8 59.78 4.11 -27.94
N THR A 9 59.84 4.91 -26.88
CA THR A 9 59.03 4.71 -25.68
C THR A 9 57.55 4.76 -26.07
N ARG A 10 56.89 3.60 -26.00
CA ARG A 10 55.45 3.45 -26.17
C ARG A 10 54.76 4.28 -25.08
N PRO A 11 53.80 5.17 -25.39
CA PRO A 11 53.03 5.84 -24.35
C PRO A 11 52.30 4.75 -23.55
N ALA A 12 52.43 4.79 -22.22
CA ALA A 12 51.60 3.97 -21.36
C ALA A 12 50.13 4.23 -21.71
N ALA A 13 49.37 3.16 -21.97
CA ALA A 13 47.93 3.26 -22.08
C ALA A 13 47.40 3.90 -20.79
N PRO A 14 46.44 4.85 -20.86
CA PRO A 14 45.93 5.47 -19.66
C PRO A 14 45.27 4.39 -18.80
N ALA A 15 45.75 4.25 -17.57
CA ALA A 15 45.07 3.47 -16.55
C ALA A 15 43.62 3.96 -16.44
N THR A 16 42.66 3.05 -16.65
CA THR A 16 41.24 3.29 -16.41
C THR A 16 41.07 3.70 -14.95
N ARG A 17 40.82 4.99 -14.72
CA ARG A 17 40.68 5.57 -13.39
C ARG A 17 39.43 5.02 -12.71
N ALA A 18 39.50 4.82 -11.40
CA ALA A 18 38.44 4.46 -10.45
C ALA A 18 37.17 5.37 -10.44
N GLY A 19 36.97 6.26 -11.41
CA GLY A 19 35.73 7.02 -11.63
C GLY A 19 34.69 6.34 -12.53
N ASP A 20 34.90 5.06 -12.89
CA ASP A 20 34.29 4.42 -14.07
C ASP A 20 33.20 3.38 -13.74
N ALA A 21 33.32 2.65 -12.62
CA ALA A 21 32.40 1.55 -12.28
C ALA A 21 31.00 2.01 -11.85
N ARG A 22 30.91 3.00 -10.96
CA ARG A 22 29.62 3.54 -10.49
C ARG A 22 28.77 4.07 -11.64
N THR A 23 29.36 4.92 -12.48
CA THR A 23 28.70 5.49 -13.66
C THR A 23 28.25 4.41 -14.63
N SER A 24 29.11 3.41 -14.86
CA SER A 24 28.77 2.28 -15.73
C SER A 24 27.65 1.40 -15.17
N ILE A 25 27.64 1.13 -13.86
CA ILE A 25 26.58 0.36 -13.20
C ILE A 25 25.27 1.15 -13.21
N GLN A 26 25.30 2.46 -12.96
CA GLN A 26 24.10 3.30 -13.06
C GLN A 26 23.56 3.35 -14.50
N ALA A 27 24.43 3.40 -15.51
CA ALA A 27 24.03 3.31 -16.92
C ALA A 27 23.45 1.93 -17.29
N LEU A 28 24.01 0.85 -16.72
CA LEU A 28 23.47 -0.51 -16.83
C LEU A 28 22.06 -0.58 -16.23
N LEU A 29 21.84 -0.02 -15.04
CA LEU A 29 20.52 0.04 -14.41
C LEU A 29 19.51 0.85 -15.21
N GLY A 30 19.93 1.98 -15.81
CA GLY A 30 19.08 2.75 -16.72
C GLY A 30 18.70 2.00 -18.00
N SER A 31 19.66 1.24 -18.56
CA SER A 31 19.41 0.37 -19.71
C SER A 31 18.48 -0.79 -19.36
N TYR A 32 18.67 -1.40 -18.18
CA TYR A 32 17.80 -2.45 -17.66
C TYR A 32 16.37 -1.97 -17.43
N ALA A 33 16.19 -0.81 -16.78
CA ALA A 33 14.89 -0.19 -16.59
C ALA A 33 14.20 0.06 -17.94
N THR A 34 14.92 0.63 -18.90
CA THR A 34 14.41 0.87 -20.26
C THR A 34 13.99 -0.43 -20.95
N ALA A 35 14.85 -1.45 -20.90
CA ALA A 35 14.58 -2.74 -21.52
C ALA A 35 13.36 -3.44 -20.91
N LEU A 36 13.19 -3.41 -19.58
CA LEU A 36 11.99 -3.94 -18.92
C LEU A 36 10.71 -3.26 -19.40
N ARG A 37 10.77 -1.99 -19.81
CA ARG A 37 9.59 -1.20 -20.19
C ARG A 37 9.32 -1.17 -21.70
N SER A 38 10.33 -1.40 -22.53
CA SER A 38 10.22 -1.31 -24.00
C SER A 38 9.74 -2.59 -24.68
N ASN A 39 9.55 -3.69 -23.94
CA ASN A 39 9.32 -5.03 -24.48
C ASN A 39 10.42 -5.51 -25.46
N ASP A 40 11.62 -4.93 -25.38
CA ASP A 40 12.76 -5.33 -26.18
C ASP A 40 13.52 -6.48 -25.47
N VAL A 41 13.22 -7.71 -25.89
CA VAL A 41 13.84 -8.93 -25.37
C VAL A 41 15.35 -8.95 -25.64
N ALA A 42 15.81 -8.40 -26.77
CA ALA A 42 17.22 -8.39 -27.13
C ALA A 42 18.00 -7.41 -26.25
N ALA A 43 17.46 -6.19 -26.06
CA ALA A 43 18.03 -5.21 -25.14
C ALA A 43 18.07 -5.74 -23.70
N LEU A 44 17.01 -6.44 -23.25
CA LEU A 44 17.01 -7.03 -21.92
C LEU A 44 18.10 -8.11 -21.80
N ARG A 45 18.22 -9.03 -22.74
CA ARG A 45 19.30 -10.04 -22.73
C ARG A 45 20.69 -9.40 -22.76
N ALA A 46 20.85 -8.27 -23.45
CA ALA A 46 22.12 -7.57 -23.56
C ALA A 46 22.62 -6.99 -22.22
N VAL A 47 21.76 -6.78 -21.23
CA VAL A 47 22.15 -6.28 -19.90
C VAL A 47 22.28 -7.36 -18.82
N LEU A 48 21.94 -8.61 -19.14
CA LEU A 48 22.01 -9.75 -18.21
C LEU A 48 23.21 -10.64 -18.51
N VAL A 49 23.72 -11.32 -17.48
CA VAL A 49 24.72 -12.39 -17.67
C VAL A 49 24.10 -13.57 -18.45
N PRO A 50 24.79 -14.09 -19.49
CA PRO A 50 24.20 -15.12 -20.35
C PRO A 50 24.25 -16.54 -19.75
N ASP A 51 25.13 -16.78 -18.77
CA ASP A 51 25.42 -18.08 -18.18
C ASP A 51 24.50 -18.47 -17.01
N ASN A 52 23.50 -17.65 -16.70
CA ASN A 52 22.45 -17.96 -15.71
C ASN A 52 21.07 -18.00 -16.38
N PRO A 53 20.69 -19.11 -17.05
CA PRO A 53 19.44 -19.19 -17.81
C PRO A 53 18.19 -19.04 -16.94
N THR A 54 18.23 -19.47 -15.68
CA THR A 54 17.12 -19.33 -14.73
C THR A 54 16.85 -17.85 -14.40
N PHE A 55 17.91 -17.09 -14.12
CA PHE A 55 17.82 -15.64 -13.88
C PHE A 55 17.31 -14.91 -15.13
N VAL A 56 17.87 -15.20 -16.31
CA VAL A 56 17.41 -14.61 -17.58
C VAL A 56 15.93 -14.89 -17.83
N ALA A 57 15.48 -16.13 -17.61
CA ALA A 57 14.07 -16.49 -17.76
C ALA A 57 13.16 -15.79 -16.73
N ALA A 58 13.65 -15.51 -15.52
CA ALA A 58 12.92 -14.73 -14.53
C ALA A 58 12.76 -13.27 -14.98
N GLN A 59 13.81 -12.64 -15.50
CA GLN A 59 13.75 -11.25 -15.96
C GLN A 59 12.87 -11.08 -17.21
N LEU A 60 12.88 -12.05 -18.13
CA LEU A 60 11.97 -12.03 -19.29
C LEU A 60 10.50 -12.17 -18.87
N ARG A 61 10.21 -12.97 -17.84
CA ARG A 61 8.87 -13.04 -17.25
C ARG A 61 8.48 -11.72 -16.59
N LEU A 62 9.39 -11.09 -15.86
CA LEU A 62 9.17 -9.77 -15.24
C LEU A 62 8.85 -8.68 -16.29
N GLN A 63 9.58 -8.64 -17.40
CA GLN A 63 9.31 -7.74 -18.53
C GLN A 63 7.89 -7.95 -19.09
N ALA A 64 7.51 -9.21 -19.35
CA ALA A 64 6.18 -9.54 -19.82
C ALA A 64 5.09 -9.14 -18.81
N ASN A 65 5.37 -9.23 -17.51
CA ASN A 65 4.39 -8.89 -16.47
C ASN A 65 4.09 -7.38 -16.41
N LEU A 66 5.05 -6.55 -16.77
CA LEU A 66 5.03 -5.09 -16.63
C LEU A 66 4.50 -4.33 -17.84
N ILE A 67 4.44 -4.97 -19.02
CA ILE A 67 4.27 -4.30 -20.32
C ILE A 67 3.03 -3.40 -20.41
N HIS A 68 1.94 -3.74 -19.70
CA HIS A 68 0.68 -2.99 -19.73
C HIS A 68 0.54 -1.95 -18.63
N LEU A 69 1.40 -1.98 -17.61
CA LEU A 69 1.38 -0.99 -16.54
C LEU A 69 1.85 0.36 -17.08
N LYS A 70 1.09 1.43 -16.88
CA LYS A 70 1.58 2.80 -17.21
C LYS A 70 2.17 3.49 -15.99
N THR A 71 3.35 4.06 -16.19
CA THR A 71 4.15 4.70 -15.15
C THR A 71 4.71 6.02 -15.67
N ASP A 72 4.68 7.06 -14.84
CA ASP A 72 5.32 8.36 -15.14
C ASP A 72 6.82 8.33 -14.83
N THR A 73 7.24 7.41 -13.95
CA THR A 73 8.64 7.12 -13.63
C THR A 73 8.82 5.62 -13.46
N PHE A 74 9.93 5.08 -13.94
CA PHE A 74 10.35 3.70 -13.69
C PHE A 74 11.87 3.60 -13.88
N GLU A 75 12.62 3.64 -12.79
CA GLU A 75 14.08 3.76 -12.80
C GLU A 75 14.71 2.94 -11.68
N TYR A 76 15.85 2.33 -11.95
CA TYR A 76 16.69 1.72 -10.91
C TYR A 76 17.87 2.66 -10.60
N ARG A 77 18.15 2.86 -9.32
CA ARG A 77 19.25 3.71 -8.85
C ARG A 77 20.08 2.98 -7.80
N THR A 78 21.39 3.16 -7.81
CA THR A 78 22.26 2.63 -6.74
C THR A 78 21.95 3.36 -5.43
N ALA A 79 21.68 2.61 -4.34
CA ALA A 79 21.36 3.17 -3.03
C ALA A 79 22.60 3.36 -2.15
N THR A 80 23.65 2.56 -2.39
CA THR A 80 24.95 2.65 -1.71
C THR A 80 26.05 3.11 -2.67
N ASP A 81 27.16 3.59 -2.10
CA ASP A 81 28.36 3.90 -2.88
C ASP A 81 28.97 2.61 -3.43
N VAL A 82 29.14 2.56 -4.75
CA VAL A 82 29.84 1.47 -5.42
C VAL A 82 31.31 1.49 -4.98
N PRO A 83 31.88 0.37 -4.51
CA PRO A 83 33.27 0.31 -4.06
C PRO A 83 34.24 0.88 -5.12
N ALA A 84 35.16 1.75 -4.68
CA ALA A 84 36.10 2.45 -5.57
C ALA A 84 37.13 1.52 -6.23
N ASP A 85 37.39 0.34 -5.65
CA ASP A 85 38.34 -0.64 -6.16
C ASP A 85 37.67 -2.00 -6.46
N PRO A 86 37.73 -2.50 -7.70
CA PRO A 86 37.65 -3.94 -7.90
C PRO A 86 38.89 -4.58 -7.27
N ILE A 87 38.70 -5.38 -6.23
CA ILE A 87 39.70 -6.39 -5.89
C ILE A 87 39.84 -7.23 -7.17
N ALA A 88 40.98 -7.12 -7.85
CA ALA A 88 41.21 -7.61 -9.21
C ALA A 88 40.88 -9.10 -9.42
N THR A 89 40.71 -9.87 -8.35
CA THR A 89 40.37 -11.29 -8.35
C THR A 89 38.88 -11.59 -8.56
N HIS A 90 37.94 -10.66 -8.29
CA HIS A 90 36.50 -10.90 -8.51
C HIS A 90 35.80 -9.62 -9.02
N GLN A 91 35.54 -9.55 -10.33
CA GLN A 91 34.76 -8.46 -10.92
C GLN A 91 33.24 -8.69 -10.78
N GLN A 92 32.81 -9.03 -9.57
CA GLN A 92 31.40 -9.29 -9.23
C GLN A 92 31.08 -8.68 -7.87
N TRP A 93 29.93 -8.02 -7.76
CA TRP A 93 29.43 -7.44 -6.51
C TRP A 93 27.96 -7.72 -6.29
N THR A 94 27.58 -7.71 -5.02
CA THR A 94 26.20 -7.55 -4.58
C THR A 94 26.07 -6.15 -3.99
N LEU A 95 25.09 -5.37 -4.46
CA LEU A 95 24.93 -3.96 -4.11
C LEU A 95 23.47 -3.68 -3.74
N ASP A 96 23.28 -2.73 -2.83
CA ASP A 96 21.96 -2.18 -2.56
C ASP A 96 21.60 -1.13 -3.62
N ALA A 97 20.40 -1.26 -4.16
CA ALA A 97 19.80 -0.39 -5.13
C ALA A 97 18.33 -0.14 -4.76
N GLU A 98 17.68 0.73 -5.51
CA GLU A 98 16.29 1.08 -5.33
C GLU A 98 15.59 1.11 -6.68
N LEU A 99 14.39 0.52 -6.74
CA LEU A 99 13.43 0.81 -7.79
C LEU A 99 12.65 2.07 -7.38
N PHE A 100 12.67 3.06 -8.25
CA PHE A 100 11.81 4.24 -8.22
C PHE A 100 10.72 4.10 -9.28
N TYR A 101 9.45 4.15 -8.87
CA TYR A 101 8.36 4.16 -9.83
C TYR A 101 7.20 5.05 -9.40
N ALA A 102 6.43 5.54 -10.38
CA ALA A 102 5.19 6.27 -10.13
C ALA A 102 4.13 5.77 -11.09
N VAL A 103 3.05 5.16 -10.59
CA VAL A 103 1.92 4.74 -11.43
C VAL A 103 1.19 5.98 -11.93
N SER A 104 1.06 6.10 -13.25
CA SER A 104 0.59 7.32 -13.89
C SER A 104 -0.77 7.76 -13.36
N GLY A 105 -0.89 9.03 -12.99
CA GLY A 105 -2.14 9.67 -12.57
C GLY A 105 -2.61 9.36 -11.15
N VAL A 106 -1.93 8.50 -10.38
CA VAL A 106 -2.25 8.24 -8.97
C VAL A 106 -1.07 8.56 -8.05
N ASP A 107 0.16 8.27 -8.46
CA ASP A 107 1.35 8.61 -7.70
C ASP A 107 1.88 9.99 -8.12
N THR A 108 1.93 10.93 -7.18
CA THR A 108 2.55 12.25 -7.38
C THR A 108 4.01 12.31 -6.96
N VAL A 109 4.42 11.36 -6.11
CA VAL A 109 5.76 11.20 -5.60
C VAL A 109 6.21 9.79 -5.94
N GLY A 110 7.45 9.64 -6.41
CA GLY A 110 8.02 8.35 -6.72
C GLY A 110 8.04 7.43 -5.50
N VAL A 111 7.50 6.22 -5.69
CA VAL A 111 7.57 5.12 -4.75
C VAL A 111 8.93 4.47 -4.82
N GLN A 112 9.49 4.18 -3.66
CA GLN A 112 10.80 3.53 -3.51
C GLN A 112 10.61 2.08 -3.06
N ARG A 113 11.28 1.15 -3.72
CA ARG A 113 11.38 -0.25 -3.30
C ARG A 113 12.86 -0.63 -3.22
N PRO A 114 13.39 -0.92 -2.02
CA PRO A 114 14.74 -1.45 -1.88
C PRO A 114 14.88 -2.74 -2.69
N VAL A 115 16.01 -2.89 -3.37
CA VAL A 115 16.35 -4.07 -4.17
C VAL A 115 17.83 -4.36 -4.04
N THR A 116 18.19 -5.63 -3.88
CA THR A 116 19.58 -6.06 -3.93
C THR A 116 19.90 -6.53 -5.34
N ILE A 117 20.98 -6.03 -5.92
CA ILE A 117 21.42 -6.40 -7.27
C ILE A 117 22.78 -7.11 -7.24
N GLY A 118 22.93 -8.12 -8.08
CA GLY A 118 24.22 -8.70 -8.43
C GLY A 118 24.70 -8.10 -9.75
N VAL A 119 25.93 -7.61 -9.80
CA VAL A 119 26.58 -7.12 -11.02
C VAL A 119 27.87 -7.89 -11.26
N ARG A 120 28.15 -8.21 -12.52
CA ARG A 120 29.38 -8.89 -12.94
C ARG A 120 29.92 -8.28 -14.23
N ARG A 121 31.24 -8.16 -14.31
CA ARG A 121 31.91 -7.77 -15.55
C ARG A 121 32.08 -9.00 -16.45
N ASP A 122 31.61 -8.88 -17.69
CA ASP A 122 31.62 -9.91 -18.72
C ASP A 122 32.07 -9.27 -20.04
N ASN A 123 33.18 -9.74 -20.61
CA ASN A 123 33.77 -9.20 -21.86
C ASN A 123 33.86 -7.66 -21.87
N ASP A 124 34.42 -7.08 -20.81
CA ASP A 124 34.56 -5.63 -20.58
C ASP A 124 33.26 -4.82 -20.44
N ALA A 125 32.09 -5.47 -20.36
CA ALA A 125 30.82 -4.83 -20.05
C ALA A 125 30.30 -5.24 -18.66
N TRP A 126 29.66 -4.31 -17.96
CA TRP A 126 28.90 -4.64 -16.75
C TRP A 126 27.56 -5.27 -17.13
N ARG A 127 27.19 -6.34 -16.44
CA ARG A 127 25.91 -7.04 -16.60
C ARG A 127 25.30 -7.35 -15.24
N LEU A 128 23.98 -7.44 -15.19
CA LEU A 128 23.27 -7.94 -14.01
C LEU A 128 23.39 -9.46 -13.95
N SER A 129 23.83 -9.96 -12.79
CA SER A 129 23.86 -11.39 -12.47
C SER A 129 22.74 -11.82 -11.55
N ASP A 130 22.15 -10.88 -10.81
CA ASP A 130 21.02 -11.10 -9.92
C ASP A 130 20.24 -9.81 -9.69
N VAL A 131 18.95 -9.92 -9.37
CA VAL A 131 18.06 -8.84 -8.93
C VAL A 131 17.04 -9.47 -7.98
N SER A 132 17.05 -9.06 -6.72
CA SER A 132 16.14 -9.60 -5.72
C SER A 132 14.67 -9.29 -6.05
N ALA A 133 13.77 -10.17 -5.62
CA ALA A 133 12.34 -9.88 -5.71
C ALA A 133 11.95 -8.70 -4.79
N ILE A 134 10.92 -7.96 -5.20
CA ILE A 134 10.35 -6.84 -4.44
C ILE A 134 8.82 -7.00 -4.34
N ALA A 135 8.22 -6.46 -3.28
CA ALA A 135 6.78 -6.51 -3.05
C ALA A 135 6.02 -5.52 -3.95
N VAL A 136 5.77 -5.95 -5.19
CA VAL A 136 5.00 -5.22 -6.21
C VAL A 136 4.15 -6.20 -7.04
N PRO A 137 2.98 -5.79 -7.57
CA PRO A 137 2.05 -6.74 -8.19
C PRO A 137 2.63 -7.53 -9.38
N TRP A 138 3.48 -6.88 -10.18
CA TRP A 138 4.10 -7.50 -11.36
C TRP A 138 5.22 -8.51 -11.02
N GLN A 139 5.58 -8.65 -9.75
CA GLN A 139 6.45 -9.74 -9.27
C GLN A 139 5.70 -11.07 -9.18
N PHE A 140 4.37 -11.02 -9.03
CA PHE A 140 3.50 -12.19 -8.81
C PHE A 140 2.83 -12.70 -10.08
N GLY A 141 2.81 -11.91 -11.15
CA GLY A 141 2.30 -12.32 -12.45
C GLY A 141 2.00 -11.14 -13.36
N PRO A 142 1.44 -11.38 -14.57
CA PRO A 142 1.09 -10.32 -15.48
C PRO A 142 0.06 -9.37 -14.88
N VAL A 143 0.31 -8.06 -14.98
CA VAL A 143 -0.59 -7.04 -14.44
C VAL A 143 -1.38 -6.41 -15.59
N ILE A 144 -2.69 -6.31 -15.37
CA ILE A 144 -3.60 -5.51 -16.19
C ILE A 144 -4.10 -4.32 -15.39
N GLU A 145 -4.31 -3.20 -16.06
CA GLU A 145 -4.85 -1.98 -15.46
C GLU A 145 -6.25 -1.69 -15.98
N THR A 146 -7.18 -1.39 -15.07
CA THR A 146 -8.46 -0.75 -15.37
C THR A 146 -8.41 0.69 -14.86
N ARG A 147 -8.64 1.66 -15.75
CA ARG A 147 -8.60 3.08 -15.41
C ARG A 147 -9.98 3.71 -15.53
N LYS A 148 -10.40 4.46 -14.51
CA LYS A 148 -11.66 5.22 -14.50
C LYS A 148 -11.41 6.62 -13.93
N ASN A 149 -12.25 7.57 -14.34
CA ASN A 149 -12.36 8.86 -13.65
C ASN A 149 -13.60 8.82 -12.76
N VAL A 150 -13.46 9.23 -11.51
CA VAL A 150 -14.59 9.40 -10.58
C VAL A 150 -14.56 10.85 -10.10
N GLY A 151 -15.42 11.69 -10.67
CA GLY A 151 -15.31 13.14 -10.51
C GLY A 151 -13.99 13.66 -11.10
N ASP A 152 -13.23 14.40 -10.31
CA ASP A 152 -11.90 14.93 -10.63
C ASP A 152 -10.77 13.91 -10.38
N LYS A 153 -11.07 12.75 -9.77
CA LYS A 153 -10.06 11.78 -9.33
C LYS A 153 -9.80 10.69 -10.37
N LYS A 154 -8.53 10.28 -10.47
CA LYS A 154 -8.11 9.09 -11.21
C LYS A 154 -8.25 7.85 -10.33
N VAL A 155 -8.84 6.80 -10.86
CA VAL A 155 -8.86 5.48 -10.24
C VAL A 155 -8.12 4.53 -11.14
N VAL A 156 -7.14 3.84 -10.58
CA VAL A 156 -6.43 2.74 -11.24
C VAL A 156 -6.68 1.50 -10.41
N VAL A 157 -7.15 0.43 -11.05
CA VAL A 157 -7.28 -0.89 -10.45
C VAL A 157 -6.31 -1.82 -11.16
N LEU A 158 -5.35 -2.35 -10.42
CA LEU A 158 -4.45 -3.40 -10.87
C LEU A 158 -5.02 -4.77 -10.51
N GLY A 159 -4.78 -5.74 -11.35
CA GLY A 159 -5.05 -7.15 -11.06
C GLY A 159 -4.41 -8.05 -12.11
N HIS A 160 -4.75 -9.33 -12.09
CA HIS A 160 -4.22 -10.33 -13.01
C HIS A 160 -5.24 -10.77 -14.06
N PRO A 161 -4.81 -11.13 -15.28
CA PRO A 161 -5.68 -11.66 -16.32
C PRO A 161 -6.57 -12.81 -15.84
N GLY A 162 -7.86 -12.76 -16.19
CA GLY A 162 -8.84 -13.81 -15.87
C GLY A 162 -9.44 -13.73 -14.46
N ALA A 163 -8.85 -12.96 -13.54
CA ALA A 163 -9.39 -12.78 -12.19
C ALA A 163 -10.62 -11.85 -12.18
N GLN A 164 -11.64 -12.21 -11.38
CA GLN A 164 -12.90 -11.44 -11.27
C GLN A 164 -12.84 -10.28 -10.27
N LEU A 165 -11.84 -10.26 -9.39
CA LEU A 165 -11.76 -9.29 -8.30
C LEU A 165 -11.50 -7.86 -8.80
N ALA A 166 -10.58 -7.66 -9.75
CA ALA A 166 -10.32 -6.32 -10.30
C ALA A 166 -11.54 -5.70 -11.02
N PRO A 167 -12.27 -6.41 -11.90
CA PRO A 167 -13.54 -5.92 -12.44
C PRO A 167 -14.55 -5.54 -11.34
N ARG A 168 -14.69 -6.39 -10.32
CA ARG A 168 -15.61 -6.15 -9.19
C ARG A 168 -15.25 -4.88 -8.40
N ILE A 169 -13.96 -4.64 -8.13
CA ILE A 169 -13.50 -3.38 -7.51
C ILE A 169 -13.84 -2.19 -8.42
N ALA A 170 -13.54 -2.30 -9.71
CA ALA A 170 -13.76 -1.23 -10.66
C ALA A 170 -15.25 -0.82 -10.76
N ASP A 171 -16.18 -1.73 -10.53
CA ASP A 171 -17.61 -1.44 -10.56
C ASP A 171 -18.13 -0.78 -9.27
N GLU A 172 -17.57 -1.14 -8.11
CA GLU A 172 -17.99 -0.58 -6.82
C GLU A 172 -17.31 0.76 -6.46
N VAL A 173 -16.10 1.02 -6.98
CA VAL A 173 -15.28 2.18 -6.58
C VAL A 173 -15.97 3.53 -6.77
N GLY A 174 -16.78 3.69 -7.84
CA GLY A 174 -17.50 4.93 -8.09
C GLY A 174 -18.51 5.25 -6.97
N GLY A 175 -19.21 4.23 -6.47
CA GLY A 175 -20.14 4.37 -5.35
C GLY A 175 -19.42 4.56 -4.02
N ALA A 176 -18.29 3.87 -3.82
CA ALA A 176 -17.48 4.02 -2.62
C ALA A 176 -16.91 5.44 -2.48
N MET A 177 -16.33 6.00 -3.55
CA MET A 177 -15.76 7.35 -3.52
C MET A 177 -16.82 8.45 -3.32
N ARG A 178 -18.02 8.30 -3.90
CA ARG A 178 -19.12 9.24 -3.65
C ARG A 178 -19.54 9.21 -2.18
N SER A 179 -19.74 8.01 -1.64
CA SER A 179 -20.12 7.83 -0.23
C SER A 179 -19.06 8.39 0.72
N LEU A 180 -17.78 8.19 0.42
CA LEU A 180 -16.69 8.80 1.18
C LEU A 180 -16.70 10.33 1.08
N SER A 181 -16.89 10.89 -0.12
CA SER A 181 -16.87 12.36 -0.31
C SER A 181 -18.02 13.05 0.42
N GLU A 182 -19.20 12.42 0.49
CA GLU A 182 -20.34 12.91 1.27
C GLU A 182 -20.03 12.90 2.78
N PHE A 183 -19.32 11.89 3.28
CA PHE A 183 -19.00 11.75 4.69
C PHE A 183 -17.78 12.59 5.12
N TRP A 184 -16.63 12.37 4.48
CA TRP A 184 -15.34 12.96 4.85
C TRP A 184 -15.10 14.35 4.24
N GLY A 185 -15.76 14.63 3.12
CA GLY A 185 -15.52 15.79 2.28
C GLY A 185 -14.56 15.51 1.11
N PRO A 186 -14.16 16.58 0.37
CA PRO A 186 -13.24 16.48 -0.75
C PRO A 186 -11.88 15.92 -0.33
N GLN A 187 -11.31 15.08 -1.20
CA GLN A 187 -10.02 14.43 -0.96
C GLN A 187 -8.87 15.23 -1.59
N GLY A 188 -7.76 15.34 -0.85
CA GLY A 188 -6.57 16.11 -1.27
C GLY A 188 -5.64 15.39 -2.25
N TYR A 189 -5.84 14.10 -2.51
CA TYR A 189 -5.03 13.32 -3.46
C TYR A 189 -5.60 13.38 -4.90
N PRO A 190 -4.78 13.20 -5.94
CA PRO A 190 -5.24 13.24 -7.34
C PRO A 190 -5.91 11.93 -7.80
N GLY A 191 -5.63 10.82 -7.11
CA GLY A 191 -6.19 9.53 -7.46
C GLY A 191 -5.96 8.44 -6.42
N VAL A 192 -6.53 7.26 -6.66
CA VAL A 192 -6.41 6.08 -5.79
C VAL A 192 -5.98 4.89 -6.63
N LEU A 193 -5.01 4.14 -6.09
CA LEU A 193 -4.57 2.86 -6.64
C LEU A 193 -5.19 1.72 -5.83
N PHE A 194 -5.97 0.88 -6.49
CA PHE A 194 -6.42 -0.40 -5.96
C PHE A 194 -5.57 -1.53 -6.54
N VAL A 195 -5.31 -2.55 -5.73
CA VAL A 195 -4.64 -3.77 -6.18
C VAL A 195 -5.50 -4.97 -5.79
N ALA A 196 -5.99 -5.72 -6.77
CA ALA A 196 -6.62 -7.01 -6.57
C ALA A 196 -5.53 -8.09 -6.57
N ALA A 197 -5.14 -8.54 -5.38
CA ALA A 197 -4.17 -9.62 -5.26
C ALA A 197 -4.73 -10.92 -5.84
N GLY A 198 -3.92 -11.65 -6.60
CA GLY A 198 -4.26 -12.95 -7.18
C GLY A 198 -4.09 -14.12 -6.21
N THR A 199 -3.27 -13.95 -5.17
CA THR A 199 -2.98 -14.98 -4.16
C THR A 199 -2.86 -14.39 -2.76
N GLU A 200 -3.03 -15.22 -1.74
CA GLU A 200 -2.81 -14.81 -0.34
C GLU A 200 -1.34 -14.41 -0.10
N ALA A 201 -0.40 -15.08 -0.76
CA ALA A 201 1.03 -14.75 -0.68
C ALA A 201 1.35 -13.37 -1.27
N GLU A 202 0.72 -13.02 -2.39
CA GLU A 202 0.81 -11.66 -2.95
C GLU A 202 0.18 -10.64 -2.00
N PHE A 203 -1.02 -10.93 -1.48
CA PHE A 203 -1.69 -10.04 -0.54
C PHE A 203 -0.79 -9.74 0.67
N ALA A 204 -0.27 -10.78 1.33
CA ALA A 204 0.64 -10.65 2.47
C ALA A 204 1.89 -9.83 2.15
N ALA A 205 2.53 -10.09 1.02
CA ALA A 205 3.71 -9.34 0.60
C ALA A 205 3.41 -7.86 0.35
N LEU A 206 2.28 -7.54 -0.28
CA LEU A 206 1.91 -6.16 -0.61
C LEU A 206 1.46 -5.34 0.60
N VAL A 207 0.91 -5.98 1.63
CA VAL A 207 0.51 -5.29 2.87
C VAL A 207 1.62 -5.20 3.92
N GLY A 208 2.75 -5.89 3.68
CA GLY A 208 3.97 -5.74 4.47
C GLY A 208 3.99 -6.53 5.78
N GLY A 209 3.24 -7.64 5.88
CA GLY A 209 3.15 -8.38 7.15
C GLY A 209 2.84 -9.86 7.02
N GLU A 210 3.24 -10.57 8.07
CA GLU A 210 2.72 -11.90 8.43
C GLU A 210 1.43 -11.70 9.26
N HIS A 211 0.52 -12.69 9.28
CA HIS A 211 -0.83 -12.61 9.89
C HIS A 211 -1.93 -11.84 9.12
N THR A 212 -2.04 -12.10 7.81
CA THR A 212 -3.14 -11.56 6.97
C THR A 212 -4.41 -12.41 6.96
N GLU A 213 -4.47 -13.46 7.77
CA GLU A 213 -5.58 -14.41 7.80
C GLU A 213 -6.90 -13.71 8.15
N GLY A 214 -7.91 -13.88 7.29
CA GLY A 214 -9.24 -13.28 7.49
C GLY A 214 -9.34 -11.78 7.14
N ILE A 215 -8.25 -11.14 6.71
CA ILE A 215 -8.29 -9.74 6.25
C ILE A 215 -8.74 -9.69 4.79
N ALA A 216 -9.87 -9.04 4.52
CA ALA A 216 -10.43 -8.97 3.17
C ALA A 216 -9.77 -7.90 2.29
N ALA A 217 -9.24 -6.83 2.89
CA ALA A 217 -8.51 -5.77 2.23
C ALA A 217 -7.71 -4.97 3.25
N ALA A 218 -6.77 -4.15 2.78
CA ALA A 218 -5.99 -3.24 3.61
C ALA A 218 -5.59 -1.99 2.82
N ALA A 219 -5.73 -0.83 3.46
CA ALA A 219 -5.16 0.43 3.00
C ALA A 219 -3.75 0.60 3.54
N VAL A 220 -2.75 0.57 2.66
CA VAL A 220 -1.34 0.69 3.02
C VAL A 220 -0.73 1.96 2.43
N ALA A 221 0.35 2.43 3.03
CA ALA A 221 1.22 3.48 2.50
C ALA A 221 2.64 3.22 3.00
N ASP A 222 3.65 3.58 2.20
CA ASP A 222 5.04 3.37 2.60
C ASP A 222 5.46 4.35 3.69
N ARG A 223 4.96 5.59 3.59
CA ARG A 223 5.22 6.69 4.52
C ARG A 223 4.25 7.84 4.31
N VAL A 224 4.15 8.71 5.31
CA VAL A 224 3.50 10.01 5.23
C VAL A 224 4.56 11.09 5.43
N ASP A 225 4.66 12.03 4.49
CA ASP A 225 5.68 13.09 4.49
C ASP A 225 5.06 14.41 4.02
N GLY A 226 5.19 15.47 4.81
CA GLY A 226 4.63 16.78 4.49
C GLY A 226 3.12 16.78 4.18
N GLY A 227 2.35 15.85 4.76
CA GLY A 227 0.91 15.69 4.47
C GLY A 227 0.60 14.92 3.18
N ILE A 228 1.58 14.24 2.60
CA ILE A 228 1.44 13.38 1.41
C ILE A 228 1.68 11.93 1.82
N ALA A 229 0.73 11.04 1.55
CA ALA A 229 0.92 9.60 1.68
C ALA A 229 1.60 9.05 0.40
N VAL A 230 2.83 8.56 0.54
CA VAL A 230 3.62 8.00 -0.57
C VAL A 230 3.38 6.50 -0.65
N GLY A 231 3.22 5.98 -1.87
CA GLY A 231 2.97 4.56 -2.08
C GLY A 231 1.65 4.08 -1.47
N GLN A 232 0.62 4.94 -1.47
CA GLN A 232 -0.68 4.61 -0.86
C GLN A 232 -1.57 3.74 -1.77
N ARG A 233 -1.96 2.55 -1.30
CA ARG A 233 -2.68 1.48 -2.06
C ARG A 233 -3.85 1.00 -1.21
N VAL A 234 -4.96 0.66 -1.86
CA VAL A 234 -5.97 -0.23 -1.27
C VAL A 234 -5.77 -1.62 -1.89
N VAL A 235 -5.21 -2.53 -1.12
CA VAL A 235 -4.95 -3.91 -1.55
C VAL A 235 -6.13 -4.78 -1.11
N VAL A 236 -6.68 -5.58 -2.01
CA VAL A 236 -7.84 -6.44 -1.74
C VAL A 236 -7.40 -7.89 -1.87
N ALA A 237 -7.65 -8.69 -0.82
CA ALA A 237 -7.29 -10.09 -0.75
C ALA A 237 -8.12 -10.93 -1.75
N PRO A 238 -7.59 -12.03 -2.30
CA PRO A 238 -8.31 -12.83 -3.28
C PRO A 238 -9.62 -13.41 -2.72
N GLY A 239 -9.67 -13.75 -1.43
CA GLY A 239 -10.87 -14.23 -0.74
C GLY A 239 -12.07 -13.25 -0.77
N ALA A 240 -11.82 -11.94 -0.91
CA ALA A 240 -12.87 -10.94 -1.00
C ALA A 240 -13.77 -11.12 -2.25
N ALA A 241 -13.29 -11.83 -3.28
CA ALA A 241 -14.08 -12.16 -4.45
C ALA A 241 -15.33 -13.01 -4.13
N ALA A 242 -15.31 -13.76 -3.03
CA ALA A 242 -16.42 -14.60 -2.58
C ALA A 242 -17.41 -13.89 -1.64
N LEU A 243 -17.10 -12.66 -1.19
CA LEU A 243 -17.98 -11.92 -0.30
C LEU A 243 -19.33 -11.62 -0.96
N PRO A 244 -20.43 -11.59 -0.19
CA PRO A 244 -21.68 -10.98 -0.63
C PRO A 244 -21.49 -9.53 -1.09
N ALA A 245 -22.35 -9.04 -1.99
CA ALA A 245 -22.19 -7.72 -2.62
C ALA A 245 -22.18 -6.57 -1.61
N ASP A 246 -23.04 -6.64 -0.60
CA ASP A 246 -23.13 -5.67 0.50
C ASP A 246 -21.88 -5.68 1.38
N GLN A 247 -21.37 -6.86 1.76
CA GLN A 247 -20.15 -6.98 2.57
C GLN A 247 -18.91 -6.49 1.83
N PHE A 248 -18.79 -6.83 0.54
CA PHE A 248 -17.70 -6.33 -0.30
C PHE A 248 -17.69 -4.80 -0.41
N ARG A 249 -18.87 -4.19 -0.53
CA ARG A 249 -19.01 -2.73 -0.53
C ARG A 249 -18.60 -2.11 0.80
N VAL A 250 -18.93 -2.75 1.93
CA VAL A 250 -18.50 -2.32 3.27
C VAL A 250 -16.97 -2.31 3.36
N VAL A 251 -16.32 -3.41 2.97
CA VAL A 251 -14.84 -3.54 2.98
C VAL A 251 -14.19 -2.46 2.12
N LEU A 252 -14.64 -2.27 0.87
CA LEU A 252 -14.05 -1.26 -0.01
C LEU A 252 -14.18 0.15 0.54
N ARG A 253 -15.32 0.49 1.14
CA ARG A 253 -15.56 1.81 1.74
C ARG A 253 -14.75 1.99 3.02
N HIS A 254 -14.63 0.95 3.83
CA HIS A 254 -13.81 0.93 5.04
C HIS A 254 -12.35 1.25 4.69
N GLU A 255 -11.74 0.49 3.77
CA GLU A 255 -10.33 0.74 3.39
C GLU A 255 -10.12 2.10 2.72
N LEU A 256 -11.08 2.52 1.90
CA LEU A 256 -10.99 3.83 1.26
C LEU A 256 -11.02 4.97 2.29
N PHE A 257 -11.72 4.80 3.41
CA PHE A 257 -11.68 5.76 4.52
C PHE A 257 -10.27 5.82 5.14
N HIS A 258 -9.63 4.69 5.43
CA HIS A 258 -8.25 4.69 5.92
C HIS A 258 -7.29 5.40 4.97
N ALA A 259 -7.41 5.15 3.65
CA ALA A 259 -6.63 5.83 2.64
C ALA A 259 -6.87 7.36 2.63
N ALA A 260 -8.11 7.81 2.89
CA ALA A 260 -8.46 9.22 2.95
C ALA A 260 -8.02 9.92 4.25
N ALA A 261 -8.04 9.19 5.36
CA ALA A 261 -7.66 9.70 6.67
C ALA A 261 -6.15 9.63 6.93
N ARG A 262 -5.40 8.83 6.15
CA ARG A 262 -3.98 8.49 6.39
C ARG A 262 -3.09 9.66 6.78
N THR A 263 -3.23 10.82 6.13
CA THR A 263 -2.35 11.97 6.34
C THR A 263 -2.67 12.79 7.59
N VAL A 264 -3.82 12.53 8.23
CA VAL A 264 -4.25 13.19 9.47
C VAL A 264 -4.29 12.23 10.65
N THR A 265 -4.13 10.93 10.43
CA THR A 265 -4.13 9.90 11.47
C THR A 265 -2.71 9.71 12.01
N GLY A 266 -2.48 10.00 13.29
CA GLY A 266 -1.22 9.78 13.98
C GLY A 266 -1.12 8.39 14.62
N ASP A 267 0.10 7.97 14.95
CA ASP A 267 0.39 6.64 15.55
C ASP A 267 -0.23 6.44 16.95
N HIS A 268 -0.69 7.51 17.59
CA HIS A 268 -1.35 7.49 18.89
C HIS A 268 -2.89 7.54 18.80
N ALA A 269 -3.45 7.47 17.60
CA ALA A 269 -4.88 7.51 17.39
C ALA A 269 -5.53 6.29 18.07
N PRO A 270 -6.53 6.47 18.96
CA PRO A 270 -7.21 5.35 19.60
C PRO A 270 -7.87 4.45 18.55
N LEU A 271 -7.65 3.14 18.64
CA LEU A 271 -8.10 2.19 17.62
C LEU A 271 -9.62 2.15 17.51
N TRP A 272 -10.35 2.33 18.60
CA TRP A 272 -11.82 2.39 18.56
C TRP A 272 -12.32 3.53 17.67
N LEU A 273 -11.58 4.64 17.60
CA LEU A 273 -11.92 5.78 16.77
C LEU A 273 -11.50 5.55 15.31
N VAL A 274 -10.32 4.96 15.11
CA VAL A 274 -9.77 4.64 13.78
C VAL A 274 -10.67 3.62 13.07
N GLU A 275 -10.89 2.47 13.70
CA GLU A 275 -11.65 1.34 13.16
C GLU A 275 -13.16 1.60 13.18
N GLY A 276 -13.67 2.19 14.27
CA GLY A 276 -15.10 2.44 14.41
C GLY A 276 -15.65 3.41 13.35
N VAL A 277 -14.89 4.46 13.02
CA VAL A 277 -15.30 5.42 11.98
C VAL A 277 -15.11 4.84 10.57
N ALA A 278 -14.08 4.02 10.35
CA ALA A 278 -13.91 3.29 9.10
C ALA A 278 -15.08 2.34 8.85
N ASP A 279 -15.50 1.57 9.86
CA ASP A 279 -16.66 0.69 9.77
C ASP A 279 -17.98 1.44 9.62
N TYR A 280 -18.13 2.59 10.28
CA TYR A 280 -19.27 3.47 10.07
C TYR A 280 -19.34 3.92 8.60
N ASN A 281 -18.23 4.40 8.03
CA ASN A 281 -18.17 4.76 6.61
C ASN A 281 -18.44 3.55 5.69
N GLY A 282 -17.98 2.37 6.08
CA GLY A 282 -18.30 1.11 5.40
C GLY A 282 -19.80 0.88 5.26
N ARG A 283 -20.53 1.08 6.35
CA ARG A 283 -21.96 0.70 6.49
C ARG A 283 -22.93 1.87 6.29
N ARG A 284 -22.47 3.12 6.21
CA ARG A 284 -23.37 4.28 6.08
C ARG A 284 -24.31 4.14 4.87
N GLY A 285 -25.59 4.37 5.12
CA GLY A 285 -26.65 4.27 4.10
C GLY A 285 -26.95 2.86 3.57
N SER A 286 -26.38 1.79 4.14
CA SER A 286 -26.65 0.42 3.70
C SER A 286 -28.01 -0.12 4.19
N GLY A 287 -28.55 0.46 5.27
CA GLY A 287 -29.71 -0.10 5.97
C GLY A 287 -29.43 -1.42 6.68
N THR A 288 -28.16 -1.80 6.87
CA THR A 288 -27.78 -3.03 7.58
C THR A 288 -28.38 -3.02 8.99
N PRO A 289 -29.21 -4.02 9.36
CA PRO A 289 -29.75 -4.12 10.71
C PRO A 289 -28.65 -4.23 11.76
N PHE A 290 -28.87 -3.67 12.95
CA PHE A 290 -27.89 -3.69 14.05
C PHE A 290 -27.36 -5.09 14.35
N ARG A 291 -28.24 -6.11 14.43
CA ARG A 291 -27.85 -7.51 14.67
C ARG A 291 -26.93 -8.11 13.59
N ASN A 292 -26.97 -7.57 12.37
CA ASN A 292 -26.11 -8.05 11.27
C ASN A 292 -24.80 -7.27 11.22
N ALA A 293 -24.80 -6.01 11.66
CA ALA A 293 -23.60 -5.19 11.76
C ALA A 293 -22.75 -5.54 12.98
N ALA A 294 -23.41 -5.90 14.09
CA ALA A 294 -22.80 -6.16 15.39
C ALA A 294 -23.43 -7.40 16.06
N PRO A 295 -23.28 -8.61 15.49
CA PRO A 295 -23.92 -9.83 16.00
C PRO A 295 -23.44 -10.22 17.40
N THR A 296 -22.14 -10.07 17.70
CA THR A 296 -21.54 -10.45 18.98
C THR A 296 -22.02 -9.52 20.10
N LEU A 297 -21.96 -8.21 19.87
CA LEU A 297 -22.49 -7.18 20.75
C LEU A 297 -24.00 -7.34 20.93
N ALA A 298 -24.75 -7.62 19.86
CA ALA A 298 -26.19 -7.84 19.97
C ALA A 298 -26.54 -9.06 20.83
N ASN A 299 -25.71 -10.10 20.83
CA ASN A 299 -25.88 -11.27 21.70
C ASN A 299 -25.52 -10.91 23.15
N ALA A 300 -24.42 -10.19 23.39
CA ALA A 300 -24.04 -9.70 24.71
C ALA A 300 -25.17 -8.83 25.33
N LEU A 301 -25.71 -7.89 24.56
CA LEU A 301 -26.84 -7.04 24.99
C LEU A 301 -28.09 -7.86 25.32
N ALA A 302 -28.39 -8.90 24.53
CA ALA A 302 -29.53 -9.79 24.80
C ALA A 302 -29.33 -10.61 26.10
N SER A 303 -28.09 -10.85 26.51
CA SER A 303 -27.72 -11.49 27.77
C SER A 303 -27.55 -10.48 28.93
N GLY A 304 -27.87 -9.20 28.73
CA GLY A 304 -27.75 -8.16 29.76
C GLY A 304 -26.33 -7.64 29.97
N GLN A 305 -25.39 -7.99 29.09
CA GLN A 305 -24.02 -7.50 29.12
C GLN A 305 -23.93 -6.24 28.25
N VAL A 306 -24.00 -5.09 28.91
CA VAL A 306 -23.86 -3.77 28.26
C VAL A 306 -22.46 -3.24 28.51
N PRO A 307 -21.68 -2.88 27.47
CA PRO A 307 -20.34 -2.33 27.65
C PRO A 307 -20.36 -1.03 28.48
N ASP A 308 -19.36 -0.81 29.32
CA ASP A 308 -19.26 0.31 30.28
C ASP A 308 -18.07 1.25 30.05
N HIS A 309 -17.33 1.04 28.97
CA HIS A 309 -16.24 1.89 28.50
C HIS A 309 -16.14 1.84 26.98
N LEU A 310 -15.42 2.80 26.39
CA LEU A 310 -15.01 2.73 24.99
C LEU A 310 -13.98 1.60 24.82
N PRO A 311 -14.00 0.84 23.70
CA PRO A 311 -13.02 -0.23 23.50
C PRO A 311 -11.59 0.29 23.64
N THR A 312 -10.78 -0.47 24.37
CA THR A 312 -9.36 -0.19 24.52
C THR A 312 -8.57 -0.72 23.32
N ASP A 313 -7.38 -0.17 23.09
CA ASP A 313 -6.50 -0.64 22.02
C ASP A 313 -6.13 -2.12 22.22
N GLU A 314 -5.89 -2.55 23.47
CA GLU A 314 -5.61 -3.94 23.82
C GLU A 314 -6.75 -4.90 23.43
N GLU A 315 -8.00 -4.48 23.59
CA GLU A 315 -9.17 -5.29 23.21
C GLU A 315 -9.35 -5.40 21.70
N ILE A 316 -8.85 -4.42 20.94
CA ILE A 316 -8.89 -4.40 19.48
C ILE A 316 -7.71 -5.19 18.89
N ASP A 317 -6.52 -5.10 19.47
CA ASP A 317 -5.32 -5.75 18.95
C ASP A 317 -5.30 -7.26 19.23
N ASN A 318 -5.77 -7.69 20.40
CA ASN A 318 -5.67 -9.08 20.83
C ASN A 318 -6.63 -10.02 20.08
N ALA A 319 -6.10 -11.01 19.37
CA ALA A 319 -6.89 -11.97 18.61
C ALA A 319 -7.93 -12.72 19.46
N GLY A 320 -9.08 -13.04 18.85
CA GLY A 320 -10.15 -13.82 19.47
C GLY A 320 -11.50 -13.12 19.46
N THR A 321 -12.47 -13.70 20.17
CA THR A 321 -13.86 -13.20 20.20
C THR A 321 -14.00 -11.82 20.82
N ARG A 322 -13.12 -11.45 21.77
CA ARG A 322 -13.11 -10.11 22.37
C ARG A 322 -12.82 -9.03 21.33
N ARG A 323 -11.86 -9.27 20.42
CA ARG A 323 -11.56 -8.37 19.30
C ARG A 323 -12.74 -8.18 18.38
N THR A 324 -13.40 -9.27 17.97
CA THR A 324 -14.63 -9.16 17.16
C THR A 324 -15.65 -8.25 17.83
N GLN A 325 -15.92 -8.44 19.13
CA GLN A 325 -16.84 -7.58 19.86
C GLN A 325 -16.33 -6.13 20.00
N ALA A 326 -15.02 -5.91 20.16
CA ALA A 326 -14.44 -4.57 20.29
C ALA A 326 -14.59 -3.75 19.01
N TYR A 327 -14.42 -4.36 17.83
CA TYR A 327 -14.72 -3.73 16.54
C TYR A 327 -16.21 -3.39 16.40
N GLU A 328 -17.09 -4.32 16.79
CA GLU A 328 -18.54 -4.09 16.77
C GLU A 328 -18.96 -2.96 17.74
N GLU A 329 -18.35 -2.88 18.92
CA GLU A 329 -18.51 -1.80 19.89
C GLU A 329 -18.03 -0.46 19.31
N ALA A 330 -16.82 -0.43 18.73
CA ALA A 330 -16.23 0.76 18.10
C ALA A 330 -17.12 1.31 16.98
N TRP A 331 -17.60 0.44 16.08
CA TRP A 331 -18.60 0.80 15.07
C TRP A 331 -19.86 1.39 15.69
N SER A 332 -20.37 0.76 16.76
CA SER A 332 -21.61 1.20 17.40
C SER A 332 -21.47 2.58 18.08
N VAL A 333 -20.28 2.91 18.60
CA VAL A 333 -19.98 4.26 19.13
C VAL A 333 -20.02 5.27 17.99
N ALA A 334 -19.36 4.99 16.86
CA ALA A 334 -19.38 5.88 15.69
C ALA A 334 -20.81 6.07 15.15
N GLN A 335 -21.58 4.99 15.05
CA GLN A 335 -22.99 5.02 14.66
C GLN A 335 -23.83 5.88 15.62
N TYR A 336 -23.67 5.69 16.93
CA TYR A 336 -24.35 6.50 17.94
C TYR A 336 -24.02 7.98 17.82
N VAL A 337 -22.74 8.32 17.65
CA VAL A 337 -22.29 9.70 17.50
C VAL A 337 -22.89 10.32 16.23
N ALA A 338 -22.91 9.60 15.12
CA ALA A 338 -23.50 10.08 13.88
C ALA A 338 -25.02 10.27 13.99
N GLU A 339 -25.76 9.35 14.63
CA GLU A 339 -27.21 9.47 14.83
C GLU A 339 -27.58 10.62 15.78
N THR A 340 -26.76 10.87 16.81
CA THR A 340 -27.10 11.80 17.90
C THR A 340 -26.56 13.21 17.65
N PHE A 341 -25.33 13.31 17.16
CA PHE A 341 -24.62 14.58 16.95
C PHE A 341 -24.45 14.93 15.46
N GLY A 342 -24.69 13.99 14.55
CA GLY A 342 -24.52 14.14 13.11
C GLY A 342 -23.13 13.76 12.60
N GLU A 343 -23.07 13.32 11.34
CA GLU A 343 -21.81 12.99 10.63
C GLU A 343 -20.72 14.09 10.75
N PRO A 344 -21.03 15.41 10.63
CA PRO A 344 -20.00 16.44 10.77
C PRO A 344 -19.31 16.45 12.13
N ARG A 345 -20.03 16.09 13.20
CA ARG A 345 -19.49 15.99 14.55
C ARG A 345 -18.64 14.72 14.72
N LEU A 346 -19.02 13.61 14.07
CA LEU A 346 -18.20 12.39 14.01
C LEU A 346 -16.86 12.64 13.28
N VAL A 347 -16.90 13.32 12.13
CA VAL A 347 -15.69 13.70 11.39
C VAL A 347 -14.79 14.61 12.22
N ARG A 348 -15.38 15.57 12.94
CA ARG A 348 -14.62 16.43 13.86
C ARG A 348 -14.00 15.62 15.00
N LEU A 349 -14.75 14.69 15.59
CA LEU A 349 -14.23 13.80 16.63
C LEU A 349 -13.02 13.01 16.12
N TYR A 350 -13.12 12.45 14.90
CA TYR A 350 -12.00 11.76 14.27
C TYR A 350 -10.79 12.68 14.13
N ARG A 351 -10.95 13.85 13.51
CA ARG A 351 -9.82 14.78 13.30
C ARG A 351 -9.19 15.29 14.61
N ASP A 352 -10.00 15.53 15.63
CA ASP A 352 -9.53 16.02 16.94
C ASP A 352 -8.89 14.93 17.80
N GLY A 353 -9.26 13.65 17.60
CA GLY A 353 -8.85 12.51 18.42
C GLY A 353 -7.82 11.58 17.78
N ALA A 354 -7.83 11.45 16.45
CA ALA A 354 -6.86 10.67 15.68
C ALA A 354 -5.71 11.52 15.13
N GLY A 355 -5.70 12.84 15.42
CA GLY A 355 -4.70 13.78 14.91
C GLY A 355 -3.25 13.41 15.23
N LEU A 356 -2.31 13.98 14.47
CA LEU A 356 -0.86 13.72 14.60
C LEU A 356 -0.28 14.06 15.98
N ALA A 357 -0.88 15.03 16.69
CA ALA A 357 -0.44 15.43 18.02
C ALA A 357 -1.29 14.73 19.09
N PRO A 358 -0.67 14.03 20.06
CA PRO A 358 -1.42 13.39 21.13
C PRO A 358 -2.19 14.43 21.94
N GLN A 359 -3.38 14.02 22.39
CA GLN A 359 -4.28 14.87 23.15
C GLN A 359 -4.57 14.21 24.50
N PRO A 360 -4.86 15.00 25.55
CA PRO A 360 -5.36 14.43 26.80
C PRO A 360 -6.61 13.58 26.55
N ARG A 361 -6.75 12.47 27.29
CA ARG A 361 -7.90 11.58 27.20
C ARG A 361 -9.21 12.37 27.33
N GLY A 362 -10.18 12.06 26.47
CA GLY A 362 -11.49 12.73 26.43
C GLY A 362 -11.49 14.16 25.87
N ALA A 363 -10.34 14.79 25.61
CA ALA A 363 -10.31 16.18 25.11
C ALA A 363 -10.94 16.30 23.72
N ALA A 364 -10.74 15.31 22.84
CA ALA A 364 -11.38 15.26 21.53
C ALA A 364 -12.90 15.14 21.63
N ILE A 365 -13.39 14.30 22.57
CA ILE A 365 -14.83 14.13 22.84
C ILE A 365 -15.42 15.46 23.30
N GLN A 366 -14.79 16.13 24.27
CA GLN A 366 -15.27 17.42 24.77
C GLN A 366 -15.30 18.50 23.69
N ARG A 367 -14.24 18.61 22.87
CA ARG A 367 -14.17 19.61 21.78
C ARG A 367 -15.15 19.35 20.65
N ALA A 368 -15.28 18.08 20.25
CA ALA A 368 -16.10 17.72 19.11
C ALA A 368 -17.58 17.66 19.48
N LEU A 369 -17.92 17.08 20.63
CA LEU A 369 -19.30 16.72 21.01
C LEU A 369 -19.87 17.57 22.15
N GLY A 370 -19.01 18.28 22.91
CA GLY A 370 -19.44 19.11 24.03
C GLY A 370 -19.75 18.34 25.32
N VAL A 371 -19.41 17.05 25.39
CA VAL A 371 -19.59 16.19 26.55
C VAL A 371 -18.27 15.53 26.94
N ASP A 372 -18.14 15.11 28.20
CA ASP A 372 -17.01 14.29 28.63
C ASP A 372 -17.17 12.81 28.22
N GLU A 373 -16.09 12.04 28.31
CA GLU A 373 -16.08 10.63 27.93
C GLU A 373 -17.07 9.79 28.76
N ALA A 374 -17.16 10.05 30.07
CA ALA A 374 -18.08 9.33 30.94
C ALA A 374 -19.55 9.56 30.53
N THR A 375 -19.89 10.79 30.13
CA THR A 375 -21.21 11.14 29.61
C THR A 375 -21.46 10.51 28.25
N LEU A 376 -20.47 10.50 27.35
CA LEU A 376 -20.57 9.82 26.06
C LEU A 376 -20.90 8.34 26.26
N VAL A 377 -20.17 7.64 27.12
CA VAL A 377 -20.38 6.22 27.41
C VAL A 377 -21.77 5.97 27.96
N ARG A 378 -22.22 6.74 28.97
CA ARG A 378 -23.58 6.58 29.54
C ARG A 378 -24.68 6.78 28.50
N GLN A 379 -24.53 7.77 27.61
CA GLN A 379 -25.51 8.03 26.57
C GLN A 379 -25.49 6.96 25.47
N TRP A 380 -24.32 6.49 25.09
CA TRP A 380 -24.15 5.35 24.19
C TRP A 380 -24.79 4.07 24.74
N GLN A 381 -24.61 3.76 26.03
CA GLN A 381 -25.30 2.64 26.70
C GLN A 381 -26.83 2.75 26.60
N GLY A 382 -27.37 3.96 26.84
CA GLY A 382 -28.80 4.23 26.66
C GLY A 382 -29.26 4.01 25.21
N TRP A 383 -28.45 4.43 24.23
CA TRP A 383 -28.69 4.21 22.81
C TRP A 383 -28.64 2.72 22.41
N LEU A 384 -27.72 1.94 22.99
CA LEU A 384 -27.66 0.49 22.81
C LEU A 384 -28.92 -0.19 23.34
N GLY A 385 -29.39 0.21 24.53
CA GLY A 385 -30.63 -0.30 25.13
C GLY A 385 -31.89 -0.01 24.30
N SER A 386 -31.85 1.02 23.44
CA SER A 386 -32.95 1.35 22.53
C SER A 386 -32.94 0.54 21.23
N ARG A 387 -31.88 -0.22 20.93
CA ARG A 387 -31.75 -0.98 19.68
C ARG A 387 -32.73 -2.13 19.67
N ARG A 388 -33.42 -2.32 18.54
CA ARG A 388 -34.29 -3.49 18.34
C ARG A 388 -33.41 -4.73 18.19
N LEU A 389 -33.38 -5.52 19.26
CA LEU A 389 -32.75 -6.82 19.30
C LEU A 389 -33.71 -7.93 18.83
N ARG A 390 -34.71 -7.65 17.98
CA ARG A 390 -35.64 -8.66 17.45
C ARG A 390 -35.66 -8.62 15.94
#